data_AF-A0A3L7WTD1-F1
#
_entry.id   AF-A0A3L7WTD1-F1
#
_cell.length_a   1.000
_cell.length_b   1.000
_cell.length_c   1.000
_cell.angle_alpha   90.00
_cell.angle_beta   90.00
_cell.angle_gamma   90.00
#
_symmetry.space_group_name_H-M   'P 1'
#
loop_
_entity.id
_entity.type
_entity.pdbx_description
1 polymer ?
#
loop_
_entity_poly.entity_id
_entity_poly.type
_entity_poly.pdbx_seq_one_letter_code
_entity_poly.pdbx_strand_id
1 'polypeptide(L)'
;MSEVATHCPYIGLKQNRAIRFSTSTAEHRCYISGDAMDIPVDQASYCLTQFHTQCPLYMGSVASHNRAPASTGAPRKATSRYRDSVVAMPSADAYEASPDVYEEDWASAQRAARRAAASLPRRSGGIPTSVYGLVIGLLVVGAVVYFYAGTLLGPSAPSDAAAVNPTQAAFEPLPTVAPTDAAVLPPMSDTPVPTPPPPTTATSAAAVIPPVASPTTPAQPTAAPAQPNPTAPAATTVPATPEAKDMVVRLVYGDASGQLLVPVLRTISVPGKKVATSALAALFTDPRNGLSRILLPDTQILSVAIVDGTAVIDFNKRPTGPGDVRGFAAIALTMYQFDSINKIKFLINGVDMPAENGIPYVKTNLVNLWNPSNLSLAGSTAVTVSFVAANSKHDVSLTKLIDKTVNVAEATARTLLEGPGQYSAALKRVIPESTQLRGIRIENGVVTVDFTQPFASATDKAAVVRTVASTMTTINGIKAVQILVEGAPLSTVWGNDYNKNFERPPVNAE
;
A
#
# COMPACT_ATOMS: atom_id res chain seq x y z
N MET A 1 5.18 19.94 -25.09
CA MET A 1 4.94 18.49 -25.19
C MET A 1 6.29 17.81 -25.13
N SER A 2 6.71 17.41 -23.93
CA SER A 2 7.95 16.63 -23.78
C SER A 2 7.59 15.17 -23.90
N GLU A 3 8.09 14.53 -24.96
CA GLU A 3 8.04 13.10 -25.17
C GLU A 3 8.46 12.39 -23.88
N VAL A 4 7.63 11.45 -23.40
CA VAL A 4 7.99 10.60 -22.26
C VAL A 4 9.21 9.82 -22.68
N ALA A 5 10.39 10.20 -22.19
CA ALA A 5 11.64 9.57 -22.64
C ALA A 5 11.61 8.08 -22.26
N THR A 6 11.28 7.24 -23.24
CA THR A 6 11.32 5.77 -23.16
C THR A 6 12.75 5.22 -23.23
N HIS A 7 13.75 6.10 -23.24
CA HIS A 7 15.16 5.76 -23.36
C HIS A 7 15.94 6.60 -22.35
N CYS A 8 16.83 5.96 -21.58
CA CYS A 8 17.80 6.70 -20.80
C CYS A 8 18.83 7.30 -21.77
N PRO A 9 19.00 8.64 -21.83
CA PRO A 9 19.85 9.27 -22.84
C PRO A 9 21.34 8.96 -22.68
N TYR A 10 21.71 8.42 -21.51
CA TYR A 10 23.09 8.09 -21.16
C TYR A 10 23.31 6.59 -21.03
N ILE A 11 22.38 5.73 -21.47
CA ILE A 11 22.59 4.29 -21.46
C ILE A 11 23.00 3.79 -22.84
N GLY A 12 24.11 3.07 -22.89
CA GLY A 12 24.60 2.43 -24.11
C GLY A 12 24.95 0.97 -23.86
N LEU A 13 24.98 0.19 -24.93
CA LEU A 13 25.37 -1.22 -24.88
C LEU A 13 26.86 -1.34 -25.19
N LYS A 14 27.56 -2.21 -24.47
CA LYS A 14 28.89 -2.65 -24.89
C LYS A 14 28.78 -3.20 -26.32
N GLN A 15 29.78 -2.93 -27.17
CA GLN A 15 29.87 -3.46 -28.54
C GLN A 15 30.02 -5.00 -28.53
N ASN A 16 28.93 -5.69 -28.25
CA ASN A 16 28.84 -7.15 -28.17
C ASN A 16 27.41 -7.60 -28.53
N ARG A 17 27.12 -8.89 -28.39
CA ARG A 17 25.79 -9.46 -28.70
C ARG A 17 24.62 -8.82 -27.95
N ALA A 18 24.87 -8.08 -26.88
CA ALA A 18 23.84 -7.43 -26.08
C ALA A 18 23.18 -6.23 -26.77
N ILE A 19 23.76 -5.69 -27.85
CA ILE A 19 23.17 -4.62 -28.68
C ILE A 19 21.78 -4.96 -29.24
N ARG A 20 21.36 -6.24 -29.18
CA ARG A 20 20.08 -6.74 -29.70
C ARG A 20 18.99 -6.85 -28.65
N PHE A 21 19.27 -6.55 -27.37
CA PHE A 21 18.27 -6.61 -26.31
C PHE A 21 17.56 -5.26 -26.14
N SER A 22 16.22 -5.30 -26.07
CA SER A 22 15.37 -4.13 -25.79
C SER A 22 15.07 -3.94 -24.30
N THR A 23 15.61 -4.79 -23.43
CA THR A 23 15.43 -4.78 -21.98
C THR A 23 16.76 -4.54 -21.26
N SER A 24 16.74 -3.94 -20.06
CA SER A 24 17.95 -3.73 -19.25
C SER A 24 18.69 -5.04 -18.95
N THR A 25 20.01 -5.02 -19.06
CA THR A 25 20.91 -6.17 -18.80
C THR A 25 22.21 -5.66 -18.20
N ALA A 26 22.93 -6.50 -17.44
CA ALA A 26 24.22 -6.14 -16.83
C ALA A 26 25.31 -5.67 -17.82
N GLU A 27 25.10 -5.85 -19.13
CA GLU A 27 25.99 -5.40 -20.20
C GLU A 27 25.79 -3.92 -20.57
N HIS A 28 24.72 -3.27 -20.10
CA HIS A 28 24.55 -1.83 -20.28
C HIS A 28 25.60 -1.05 -19.49
N ARG A 29 25.97 0.11 -20.04
CA ARG A 29 26.91 1.06 -19.45
C ARG A 29 26.27 2.44 -19.40
N CYS A 30 26.53 3.17 -18.33
CA CYS A 30 26.12 4.56 -18.17
C CYS A 30 27.22 5.48 -18.71
N TYR A 31 26.85 6.51 -19.45
CA TYR A 31 27.72 7.48 -20.12
C TYR A 31 27.46 8.92 -19.62
N ILE A 32 26.89 9.08 -18.43
CA ILE A 32 26.50 10.41 -17.92
C ILE A 32 27.69 11.36 -17.74
N SER A 33 28.87 10.82 -17.44
CA SER A 33 30.14 11.56 -17.35
C SER A 33 30.91 11.62 -18.67
N GLY A 34 30.35 11.10 -19.76
CA GLY A 34 31.03 10.92 -21.05
C GLY A 34 31.79 9.60 -21.18
N ASP A 35 32.18 8.98 -20.08
CA ASP A 35 32.88 7.68 -20.04
C ASP A 35 31.93 6.52 -19.72
N ALA A 36 32.22 5.33 -20.26
CA ALA A 36 31.44 4.12 -19.99
C ALA A 36 31.67 3.62 -18.56
N MET A 37 30.62 3.62 -17.75
CA MET A 37 30.65 3.16 -16.36
C MET A 37 29.71 1.98 -16.13
N ASP A 38 30.08 1.09 -15.20
CA ASP A 38 29.16 0.07 -14.68
C ASP A 38 28.00 0.76 -13.96
N ILE A 39 26.83 0.12 -13.95
CA ILE A 39 25.60 0.66 -13.35
C ILE A 39 25.33 -0.13 -12.06
N PRO A 40 25.87 0.30 -10.89
CA PRO A 40 25.68 -0.37 -9.60
C PRO A 40 24.30 -0.08 -8.97
N VAL A 41 23.27 0.03 -9.78
CA VAL A 41 21.87 0.15 -9.33
C VAL A 41 21.04 -0.91 -10.05
N ASP A 42 19.85 -1.20 -9.51
CA ASP A 42 18.93 -2.11 -10.20
C ASP A 42 18.48 -1.52 -11.54
N GLN A 43 19.10 -1.98 -12.61
CA GLN A 43 18.89 -1.44 -13.94
C GLN A 43 17.43 -1.62 -14.40
N ALA A 44 16.74 -2.67 -13.96
CA ALA A 44 15.35 -2.90 -14.36
C ALA A 44 14.40 -1.89 -13.71
N SER A 45 14.74 -1.37 -12.53
CA SER A 45 13.94 -0.38 -11.81
C SER A 45 14.15 1.06 -12.32
N TYR A 46 15.30 1.34 -12.92
CA TYR A 46 15.67 2.70 -13.31
C TYR A 46 15.89 2.84 -14.82
N CYS A 47 16.74 2.00 -15.41
CA CYS A 47 17.16 2.13 -16.80
C CYS A 47 16.04 1.74 -17.77
N LEU A 48 15.86 2.54 -18.83
CA LEU A 48 14.81 2.31 -19.84
C LEU A 48 13.38 2.27 -19.25
N THR A 49 13.20 2.85 -18.06
CA THR A 49 11.90 3.04 -17.40
C THR A 49 11.59 4.54 -17.27
N GLN A 50 10.36 4.86 -16.84
CA GLN A 50 9.97 6.23 -16.49
C GLN A 50 10.75 6.81 -15.29
N PHE A 51 11.39 5.96 -14.48
CA PHE A 51 12.16 6.38 -13.31
C PHE A 51 13.64 6.65 -13.61
N HIS A 52 14.07 6.65 -14.89
CA HIS A 52 15.48 6.85 -15.23
C HIS A 52 16.05 8.18 -14.74
N THR A 53 15.23 9.24 -14.63
CA THR A 53 15.62 10.55 -14.06
C THR A 53 15.79 10.55 -12.55
N GLN A 54 15.28 9.52 -11.87
CA GLN A 54 15.42 9.30 -10.43
C GLN A 54 16.53 8.29 -10.12
N CYS A 55 17.25 7.80 -11.14
CA CYS A 55 18.41 6.95 -10.96
C CYS A 55 19.46 7.70 -10.12
N PRO A 56 19.98 7.12 -9.02
CA PRO A 56 21.02 7.76 -8.20
C PRO A 56 22.25 8.22 -9.00
N LEU A 57 22.66 7.45 -10.02
CA LEU A 57 23.74 7.83 -10.94
C LEU A 57 23.35 9.00 -11.84
N TYR A 58 22.07 9.07 -12.26
CA TYR A 58 21.56 10.19 -13.03
C TYR A 58 21.51 11.48 -12.20
N MET A 59 21.15 11.36 -10.92
CA MET A 59 21.09 12.46 -9.96
C MET A 59 22.48 12.87 -9.41
N GLY A 60 23.58 12.31 -9.94
CA GLY A 60 24.93 12.66 -9.53
C GLY A 60 25.35 12.14 -8.15
N SER A 61 24.58 11.22 -7.56
CA SER A 61 24.90 10.59 -6.28
C SER A 61 25.64 9.28 -6.51
N VAL A 62 26.92 9.23 -6.12
CA VAL A 62 27.72 7.99 -6.10
C VAL A 62 27.80 7.45 -4.67
N ALA A 63 27.33 6.23 -4.46
CA ALA A 63 27.83 5.39 -3.37
C ALA A 63 29.22 4.88 -3.76
N SER A 64 30.17 4.90 -2.83
CA SER A 64 31.56 4.56 -3.10
C SER A 64 31.73 3.12 -3.60
N HIS A 65 32.56 2.96 -4.62
CA HIS A 65 33.07 1.66 -5.02
C HIS A 65 34.07 1.16 -3.98
N ASN A 66 33.72 0.14 -3.19
CA ASN A 66 34.74 -0.79 -2.71
C ASN A 66 35.15 -1.67 -3.88
N ARG A 67 36.14 -1.18 -4.64
CA ARG A 67 36.86 -1.93 -5.66
C ARG A 67 37.83 -2.89 -4.95
N ALA A 68 37.53 -4.19 -4.96
CA ALA A 68 38.56 -5.19 -4.73
C ALA A 68 39.63 -5.04 -5.85
N PRO A 69 40.94 -5.01 -5.53
CA PRO A 69 41.96 -4.71 -6.53
C PRO A 69 42.09 -5.85 -7.54
N ALA A 70 42.14 -5.47 -8.81
CA ALA A 70 42.52 -6.33 -9.91
C ALA A 70 44.01 -6.70 -9.78
N SER A 71 44.33 -7.99 -9.71
CA SER A 71 45.69 -8.46 -9.92
C SER A 71 46.00 -8.48 -11.41
N THR A 72 46.97 -7.67 -11.81
CA THR A 72 47.60 -7.68 -13.14
C THR A 72 48.57 -8.85 -13.27
N GLY A 73 48.60 -9.50 -14.44
CA GLY A 73 49.65 -10.46 -14.81
C GLY A 73 49.21 -11.50 -15.86
N ALA A 74 49.43 -11.19 -17.14
CA ALA A 74 49.30 -12.12 -18.28
C ALA A 74 50.65 -12.84 -18.56
N PRO A 75 50.80 -13.69 -19.61
CA PRO A 75 50.13 -14.97 -19.90
C PRO A 75 51.15 -16.11 -20.20
N ARG A 76 50.76 -17.41 -20.17
CA ARG A 76 51.25 -18.47 -21.11
C ARG A 76 50.67 -19.89 -20.88
N LYS A 77 50.17 -20.45 -21.99
CA LYS A 77 50.20 -21.83 -22.56
C LYS A 77 50.11 -23.10 -21.67
N ALA A 78 49.06 -23.87 -21.98
CA ALA A 78 48.95 -25.33 -22.18
C ALA A 78 49.99 -26.32 -21.62
N THR A 79 49.52 -27.32 -20.85
CA THR A 79 49.57 -28.80 -21.07
C THR A 79 49.29 -29.53 -19.73
N SER A 80 48.30 -30.43 -19.67
CA SER A 80 48.40 -31.91 -19.65
C SER A 80 48.92 -32.56 -18.36
N ARG A 81 48.18 -33.62 -17.92
CA ARG A 81 48.50 -34.68 -16.92
C ARG A 81 48.48 -34.25 -15.44
N TYR A 82 48.19 -35.06 -14.42
CA TYR A 82 47.70 -36.43 -14.20
C TYR A 82 47.77 -36.64 -12.66
N ARG A 83 46.86 -37.45 -12.11
CA ARG A 83 46.94 -38.23 -10.84
C ARG A 83 46.57 -37.64 -9.46
N ASP A 84 45.51 -38.26 -8.91
CA ASP A 84 45.32 -38.94 -7.62
C ASP A 84 46.14 -38.58 -6.38
N SER A 85 45.41 -38.50 -5.23
CA SER A 85 45.64 -39.12 -3.90
C SER A 85 45.06 -38.19 -2.82
N VAL A 86 43.84 -38.38 -2.30
CA VAL A 86 43.40 -39.23 -1.16
C VAL A 86 44.19 -39.04 0.16
N VAL A 87 43.43 -38.66 1.20
CA VAL A 87 43.53 -38.94 2.67
C VAL A 87 43.96 -37.80 3.63
N ALA A 88 42.99 -37.49 4.51
CA ALA A 88 43.02 -37.13 5.94
C ALA A 88 43.09 -35.67 6.45
N MET A 89 41.97 -35.32 7.12
CA MET A 89 41.59 -34.27 8.11
C MET A 89 42.52 -34.19 9.36
N PRO A 90 42.34 -33.28 10.36
CA PRO A 90 41.23 -32.34 10.70
C PRO A 90 41.73 -30.87 10.91
N SER A 91 40.91 -29.81 11.04
CA SER A 91 39.87 -29.56 12.05
C SER A 91 38.93 -28.41 11.63
N ALA A 92 37.65 -28.53 12.01
CA ALA A 92 36.75 -27.39 12.17
C ALA A 92 35.73 -27.75 13.25
N ASP A 93 35.82 -27.06 14.38
CA ASP A 93 34.77 -27.03 15.38
C ASP A 93 33.60 -26.15 14.89
N ALA A 94 32.40 -26.64 15.20
CA ALA A 94 31.19 -25.91 15.56
C ALA A 94 30.33 -25.27 14.45
N TYR A 95 29.31 -26.00 13.97
CA TYR A 95 27.88 -25.87 14.38
C TYR A 95 26.94 -26.46 13.30
N GLU A 96 26.27 -27.57 13.63
CA GLU A 96 25.04 -28.13 13.03
C GLU A 96 24.06 -28.35 14.21
N ALA A 97 22.72 -28.32 14.13
CA ALA A 97 21.75 -28.05 13.08
C ALA A 97 20.32 -28.07 13.70
N SER A 98 19.39 -27.26 13.16
CA SER A 98 17.96 -27.55 12.80
C SER A 98 16.96 -28.14 13.85
N PRO A 99 15.68 -28.49 13.54
CA PRO A 99 14.56 -27.78 12.87
C PRO A 99 13.18 -27.91 13.61
N ASP A 100 12.16 -27.34 12.95
CA ASP A 100 10.68 -27.41 13.04
C ASP A 100 9.98 -28.65 13.66
N VAL A 101 8.76 -28.38 14.18
CA VAL A 101 7.76 -29.34 14.68
C VAL A 101 6.60 -29.50 13.68
N TYR A 102 6.15 -30.76 13.53
CA TYR A 102 5.08 -31.34 12.70
C TYR A 102 3.74 -31.48 13.44
N GLU A 103 2.63 -31.67 12.68
CA GLU A 103 1.71 -32.84 12.71
C GLU A 103 0.73 -32.72 11.51
N GLU A 104 0.39 -33.74 10.70
CA GLU A 104 0.07 -35.15 10.96
C GLU A 104 0.45 -36.06 9.77
N ASP A 105 1.05 -37.25 10.01
CA ASP A 105 0.71 -38.51 9.30
C ASP A 105 1.31 -39.76 10.01
N TRP A 106 0.66 -40.21 11.09
CA TRP A 106 1.22 -41.15 12.07
C TRP A 106 1.15 -42.65 11.70
N ALA A 107 0.45 -43.06 10.64
CA ALA A 107 0.28 -44.48 10.30
C ALA A 107 1.45 -45.08 9.47
N SER A 108 2.26 -44.23 8.83
CA SER A 108 3.35 -44.62 7.93
C SER A 108 4.65 -44.91 8.69
N ALA A 109 4.92 -44.14 9.75
CA ALA A 109 6.13 -44.24 10.57
C ALA A 109 6.20 -45.53 11.41
N GLN A 110 5.05 -46.03 11.89
CA GLN A 110 5.00 -47.25 12.71
C GLN A 110 5.42 -48.52 11.93
N ARG A 111 5.19 -48.56 10.61
CA ARG A 111 5.61 -49.67 9.75
C ARG A 111 7.11 -49.64 9.43
N ALA A 112 7.70 -48.46 9.39
CA ALA A 112 9.14 -48.28 9.19
C ALA A 112 9.94 -48.60 10.46
N ALA A 113 9.45 -48.18 11.64
CA ALA A 113 10.11 -48.42 12.92
C ALA A 113 10.18 -49.92 13.30
N ARG A 114 9.16 -50.72 12.96
CA ARG A 114 9.17 -52.18 13.22
C ARG A 114 10.18 -52.94 12.35
N ARG A 115 10.57 -52.41 11.18
CA ARG A 115 11.60 -53.03 10.32
C ARG A 115 13.01 -52.65 10.76
N ALA A 116 13.20 -51.47 11.33
CA ALA A 116 14.50 -51.00 11.83
C ALA A 116 14.90 -51.59 13.20
N ALA A 117 13.94 -52.01 14.02
CA ALA A 117 14.21 -52.59 15.34
C ALA A 117 14.73 -54.05 15.31
N ALA A 118 14.78 -54.69 14.14
CA ALA A 118 15.21 -56.09 14.00
C ALA A 118 16.72 -56.27 13.73
N SER A 119 17.50 -55.19 13.63
CA SER A 119 18.86 -55.26 13.06
C SER A 119 19.97 -54.55 13.86
N LEU A 120 19.92 -54.50 15.20
CA LEU A 120 21.06 -54.03 16.00
C LEU A 120 21.35 -54.89 17.25
N PRO A 121 22.63 -55.17 17.56
CA PRO A 121 23.00 -56.10 18.63
C PRO A 121 23.00 -55.41 20.00
N ARG A 122 22.48 -56.11 21.01
CA ARG A 122 22.52 -55.70 22.42
C ARG A 122 23.96 -55.74 22.94
N ARG A 123 24.47 -54.60 23.44
CA ARG A 123 25.63 -54.57 24.35
C ARG A 123 25.25 -53.89 25.66
N SER A 124 25.55 -54.58 26.75
CA SER A 124 25.19 -54.35 28.14
C SER A 124 26.06 -53.29 28.84
N GLY A 125 25.43 -52.40 29.61
CA GLY A 125 26.11 -51.53 30.59
C GLY A 125 25.27 -50.30 30.94
N GLY A 126 24.39 -50.41 31.94
CA GLY A 126 23.48 -49.34 32.35
C GLY A 126 24.07 -48.44 33.45
N ILE A 127 23.83 -47.12 33.31
CA ILE A 127 23.95 -46.13 34.40
C ILE A 127 22.51 -45.89 34.94
N PRO A 128 22.28 -45.89 36.27
CA PRO A 128 20.93 -45.84 36.83
C PRO A 128 20.22 -44.50 36.55
N THR A 129 18.93 -44.60 36.19
CA THR A 129 18.02 -43.51 35.82
C THR A 129 17.75 -42.48 36.93
N SER A 130 18.23 -42.70 38.15
CA SER A 130 18.07 -41.78 39.28
C SER A 130 18.93 -40.52 39.19
N VAL A 131 20.03 -40.55 38.42
CA VAL A 131 20.92 -39.38 38.26
C VAL A 131 20.32 -38.35 37.29
N TYR A 132 19.57 -38.80 36.27
CA TYR A 132 18.90 -37.90 35.32
C TYR A 132 17.78 -37.09 35.97
N GLY A 133 17.00 -37.70 36.87
CA GLY A 133 15.92 -37.01 37.57
C GLY A 133 16.43 -35.87 38.46
N LEU A 134 17.59 -36.05 39.10
CA LEU A 134 18.17 -35.07 40.01
C LEU A 134 18.75 -33.84 39.27
N VAL A 135 19.37 -34.07 38.11
CA VAL A 135 19.89 -32.98 37.26
C VAL A 135 18.76 -32.16 36.64
N ILE A 136 17.71 -32.82 36.15
CA ILE A 136 16.53 -32.13 35.59
C ILE A 136 15.80 -31.35 36.69
N GLY A 137 15.65 -31.93 37.89
CA GLY A 137 15.04 -31.25 39.03
C GLY A 137 15.78 -29.98 39.44
N LEU A 138 17.11 -30.00 39.50
CA LEU A 138 17.92 -28.82 39.85
C LEU A 138 17.83 -27.71 38.79
N LEU A 139 17.77 -28.06 37.51
CA LEU A 139 17.63 -27.08 36.43
C LEU A 139 16.27 -26.37 36.46
N VAL A 140 15.19 -27.09 36.77
CA VAL A 140 13.85 -26.50 36.87
C VAL A 140 13.75 -25.55 38.07
N VAL A 141 14.32 -25.92 39.23
CA VAL A 141 14.32 -25.05 40.41
C VAL A 141 15.15 -23.78 40.17
N GLY A 142 16.31 -23.90 39.52
CA GLY A 142 17.14 -22.75 39.16
C GLY A 142 16.42 -21.75 38.24
N ALA A 143 15.66 -22.24 37.26
CA ALA A 143 14.89 -21.40 36.34
C ALA A 143 13.75 -20.63 37.06
N VAL A 144 13.09 -21.26 38.02
CA VAL A 144 12.02 -20.62 38.82
C VAL A 144 12.58 -19.54 39.73
N VAL A 145 13.72 -19.78 40.39
CA VAL A 145 14.38 -18.79 41.24
C VAL A 145 14.84 -17.58 40.43
N TYR A 146 15.40 -17.81 39.24
CA TYR A 146 15.82 -16.74 38.33
C TYR A 146 14.64 -15.88 37.86
N PHE A 147 13.51 -16.51 37.53
CA PHE A 147 12.29 -15.81 37.12
C PHE A 147 11.70 -14.94 38.24
N TYR A 148 11.72 -15.42 39.50
CA TYR A 148 11.21 -14.66 40.64
C TYR A 148 12.16 -13.53 41.08
N ALA A 149 13.49 -13.72 41.01
CA ALA A 149 14.46 -12.68 41.33
C ALA A 149 14.39 -11.47 40.38
N GLY A 150 14.01 -11.68 39.11
CA GLY A 150 13.82 -10.61 38.13
C GLY A 150 12.61 -9.70 38.39
N THR A 151 11.68 -10.11 39.26
CA THR A 151 10.48 -9.30 39.59
C THR A 151 10.62 -8.42 40.83
N LEU A 152 11.71 -8.58 41.60
CA LEU A 152 11.95 -7.84 42.86
C LEU A 152 12.99 -6.71 42.74
N LEU A 153 13.60 -6.52 41.56
CA LEU A 153 14.58 -5.45 41.30
C LEU A 153 14.15 -4.65 40.06
N GLY A 154 13.19 -3.75 40.24
CA GLY A 154 12.91 -2.68 39.26
C GLY A 154 13.92 -1.54 39.37
N PRO A 155 14.23 -0.82 38.27
CA PRO A 155 15.21 0.27 38.30
C PRO A 155 14.67 1.47 39.11
N SER A 156 15.48 1.92 40.07
CA SER A 156 15.30 3.15 40.84
C SER A 156 15.38 4.38 39.92
N ALA A 157 14.33 5.20 39.91
CA ALA A 157 14.37 6.54 39.35
C ALA A 157 15.17 7.49 40.28
N PRO A 158 15.95 8.45 39.75
CA PRO A 158 16.55 9.49 40.58
C PRO A 158 15.50 10.56 40.89
N SER A 159 15.32 10.81 42.18
CA SER A 159 14.59 11.94 42.75
C SER A 159 15.56 13.07 43.05
N ASP A 160 15.31 14.26 42.51
CA ASP A 160 15.56 15.54 43.20
C ASP A 160 14.78 16.69 42.52
N ALA A 161 13.93 17.34 43.34
CA ALA A 161 13.40 18.72 43.34
C ALA A 161 12.90 19.39 42.03
N ALA A 162 11.75 20.07 41.94
CA ALA A 162 10.98 20.77 42.96
C ALA A 162 9.50 20.92 42.53
N ALA A 163 8.61 20.96 43.52
CA ALA A 163 7.19 21.26 43.35
C ALA A 163 6.94 22.75 43.10
N VAL A 164 6.11 23.08 42.10
CA VAL A 164 5.40 24.37 42.00
C VAL A 164 3.94 24.10 41.58
N ASN A 165 3.01 24.67 42.35
CA ASN A 165 1.56 24.60 42.22
C ASN A 165 1.06 25.33 40.94
N PRO A 166 -0.17 25.06 40.43
CA PRO A 166 -0.61 25.55 39.13
C PRO A 166 -1.22 26.95 39.24
N THR A 167 -0.71 27.89 38.45
CA THR A 167 -1.36 29.18 38.20
C THR A 167 -1.68 29.27 36.71
N GLN A 168 -2.91 29.65 36.39
CA GLN A 168 -3.39 29.98 35.05
C GLN A 168 -2.40 30.89 34.32
N ALA A 169 -1.84 30.41 33.21
CA ALA A 169 -1.11 31.26 32.28
C ALA A 169 -2.11 31.82 31.27
N ALA A 170 -2.48 33.09 31.46
CA ALA A 170 -3.07 33.92 30.43
C ALA A 170 -2.06 34.07 29.28
N PHE A 171 -2.55 34.01 28.04
CA PHE A 171 -1.73 34.24 26.85
C PHE A 171 -1.24 35.70 26.82
N GLU A 172 0.07 35.91 26.92
CA GLU A 172 0.70 37.17 26.50
C GLU A 172 0.86 37.17 24.97
N PRO A 173 0.36 38.19 24.25
CA PRO A 173 0.62 38.34 22.82
C PRO A 173 2.04 38.82 22.55
N LEU A 174 2.74 38.18 21.61
CA LEU A 174 4.01 38.65 21.07
C LEU A 174 3.84 40.00 20.34
N PRO A 175 4.86 40.89 20.34
CA PRO A 175 4.76 42.23 19.79
C PRO A 175 4.52 42.21 18.27
N THR A 176 3.50 42.96 17.86
CA THR A 176 3.16 43.26 16.46
C THR A 176 4.32 43.99 15.79
N VAL A 177 4.90 43.39 14.76
CA VAL A 177 5.79 44.09 13.82
C VAL A 177 4.93 44.94 12.90
N ALA A 178 5.07 46.26 12.98
CA ALA A 178 4.44 47.20 12.07
C ALA A 178 5.03 47.03 10.65
N PRO A 179 4.20 46.99 9.59
CA PRO A 179 4.72 46.94 8.23
C PRO A 179 5.31 48.28 7.81
N THR A 180 6.55 48.24 7.34
CA THR A 180 7.26 49.34 6.66
C THR A 180 6.58 49.65 5.33
N ASP A 181 6.38 50.94 5.06
CA ASP A 181 5.82 51.51 3.83
C ASP A 181 6.47 50.93 2.55
N ALA A 182 5.63 50.38 1.67
CA ALA A 182 6.01 50.01 0.32
C ALA A 182 5.70 51.16 -0.65
N ALA A 183 6.71 51.52 -1.43
CA ALA A 183 6.69 52.61 -2.40
C ALA A 183 5.63 52.42 -3.50
N VAL A 184 4.97 53.53 -3.82
CA VAL A 184 4.00 53.70 -4.91
C VAL A 184 4.72 53.56 -6.26
N LEU A 185 4.24 52.65 -7.12
CA LEU A 185 4.56 52.64 -8.55
C LEU A 185 3.34 53.11 -9.38
N PRO A 186 3.55 53.84 -10.48
CA PRO A 186 2.49 54.45 -11.28
C PRO A 186 1.69 53.43 -12.13
N PRO A 187 0.46 53.77 -12.57
CA PRO A 187 -0.43 52.84 -13.26
C PRO A 187 0.03 52.56 -14.69
N MET A 188 -0.02 51.28 -15.09
CA MET A 188 0.18 50.82 -16.46
C MET A 188 -1.16 50.78 -17.20
N SER A 189 -1.14 51.32 -18.41
CA SER A 189 -2.26 51.56 -19.31
C SER A 189 -2.97 50.29 -19.79
N ASP A 190 -4.29 50.42 -19.99
CA ASP A 190 -5.18 49.43 -20.61
C ASP A 190 -4.83 49.14 -22.08
N THR A 191 -4.76 47.87 -22.44
CA THR A 191 -4.86 47.38 -23.81
C THR A 191 -6.00 46.35 -23.90
N PRO A 192 -6.91 46.43 -24.89
CA PRO A 192 -8.09 45.59 -24.93
C PRO A 192 -7.81 44.18 -25.47
N VAL A 193 -8.41 43.18 -24.83
CA VAL A 193 -8.45 41.77 -25.26
C VAL A 193 -9.55 41.58 -26.32
N PRO A 194 -9.31 40.87 -27.43
CA PRO A 194 -10.35 40.60 -28.43
C PRO A 194 -11.33 39.49 -28.01
N THR A 195 -12.62 39.77 -28.21
CA THR A 195 -13.78 38.89 -27.97
C THR A 195 -13.87 37.75 -29.00
N PRO A 196 -14.20 36.50 -28.61
CA PRO A 196 -14.49 35.43 -29.57
C PRO A 196 -15.91 35.53 -30.16
N PRO A 197 -16.13 35.07 -31.41
CA PRO A 197 -17.44 35.13 -32.07
C PRO A 197 -18.43 34.05 -31.57
N PRO A 198 -19.74 34.28 -31.69
CA PRO A 198 -20.80 33.39 -31.17
C PRO A 198 -20.99 32.12 -32.03
N PRO A 199 -21.52 31.04 -31.44
CA PRO A 199 -21.76 29.78 -32.16
C PRO A 199 -22.98 29.87 -33.08
N THR A 200 -22.80 29.37 -34.30
CA THR A 200 -23.81 29.22 -35.35
C THR A 200 -24.78 28.07 -35.02
N THR A 201 -26.06 28.39 -35.04
CA THR A 201 -27.20 27.46 -34.98
C THR A 201 -27.31 26.65 -36.26
N ALA A 202 -27.29 25.31 -36.16
CA ALA A 202 -27.71 24.41 -37.22
C ALA A 202 -29.08 23.82 -36.89
N THR A 203 -30.09 24.33 -37.60
CA THR A 203 -31.45 23.80 -37.70
C THR A 203 -31.42 22.51 -38.51
N SER A 204 -31.98 21.42 -37.99
CA SER A 204 -32.37 20.26 -38.80
C SER A 204 -33.80 19.87 -38.43
N ALA A 205 -34.62 19.80 -39.47
CA ALA A 205 -36.07 19.74 -39.45
C ALA A 205 -36.61 18.36 -39.04
N ALA A 206 -37.73 18.39 -38.31
CA ALA A 206 -38.58 17.25 -38.05
C ALA A 206 -39.32 16.82 -39.32
N ALA A 207 -39.33 15.53 -39.61
CA ALA A 207 -40.26 14.88 -40.53
C ALA A 207 -41.14 13.90 -39.75
N VAL A 208 -42.45 14.09 -39.88
CA VAL A 208 -43.54 13.25 -39.37
C VAL A 208 -44.01 12.30 -40.49
N ILE A 209 -44.77 11.24 -40.12
CA ILE A 209 -45.74 10.39 -40.88
C ILE A 209 -45.35 8.88 -40.82
N PRO A 210 -46.27 7.88 -40.68
CA PRO A 210 -47.33 7.60 -39.68
C PRO A 210 -47.24 6.08 -39.20
N PRO A 211 -48.23 5.47 -38.50
CA PRO A 211 -48.08 4.11 -37.94
C PRO A 211 -48.52 3.00 -38.92
N VAL A 212 -47.85 1.85 -38.89
CA VAL A 212 -48.24 0.64 -39.64
C VAL A 212 -48.65 -0.48 -38.68
N ALA A 213 -49.74 -1.13 -39.05
CA ALA A 213 -50.57 -2.04 -38.29
C ALA A 213 -49.95 -3.44 -38.01
N SER A 214 -50.43 -4.04 -36.93
CA SER A 214 -50.27 -5.46 -36.58
C SER A 214 -50.82 -6.42 -37.64
N PRO A 215 -50.28 -7.64 -37.71
CA PRO A 215 -51.09 -8.80 -38.06
C PRO A 215 -51.08 -9.89 -36.97
N THR A 216 -52.29 -10.14 -36.47
CA THR A 216 -52.96 -11.43 -36.25
C THR A 216 -52.17 -12.73 -36.04
N THR A 217 -52.49 -13.34 -34.90
CA THR A 217 -52.43 -14.76 -34.51
C THR A 217 -52.91 -15.75 -35.59
N PRO A 218 -52.20 -16.88 -35.80
CA PRO A 218 -52.80 -18.09 -36.34
C PRO A 218 -53.10 -19.15 -35.28
N ALA A 219 -54.18 -19.88 -35.54
CA ALA A 219 -54.88 -20.80 -34.68
C ALA A 219 -54.13 -22.10 -34.31
N GLN A 220 -54.56 -22.64 -33.17
CA GLN A 220 -54.34 -23.97 -32.62
C GLN A 220 -54.77 -25.10 -33.57
N PRO A 221 -54.00 -26.20 -33.65
CA PRO A 221 -54.51 -27.51 -34.04
C PRO A 221 -54.77 -28.40 -32.82
N THR A 222 -56.01 -28.89 -32.83
CA THR A 222 -56.66 -30.05 -32.19
C THR A 222 -55.78 -31.14 -31.57
N ALA A 223 -56.19 -31.59 -30.38
CA ALA A 223 -55.64 -32.71 -29.62
C ALA A 223 -56.01 -34.09 -30.21
N ALA A 224 -55.09 -35.06 -30.05
CA ALA A 224 -55.28 -36.50 -30.20
C ALA A 224 -54.27 -37.25 -29.27
N PRO A 225 -54.51 -38.50 -28.85
CA PRO A 225 -54.42 -38.92 -27.44
C PRO A 225 -53.05 -39.37 -26.94
N ALA A 226 -52.92 -39.31 -25.61
CA ALA A 226 -51.73 -39.61 -24.82
C ALA A 226 -51.21 -41.05 -25.00
N GLN A 227 -49.90 -41.17 -25.26
CA GLN A 227 -49.11 -42.36 -24.95
C GLN A 227 -48.36 -42.15 -23.61
N PRO A 228 -48.32 -43.15 -22.71
CA PRO A 228 -47.53 -43.05 -21.49
C PRO A 228 -46.04 -43.19 -21.83
N ASN A 229 -45.27 -42.13 -21.59
CA ASN A 229 -43.81 -42.17 -21.69
C ASN A 229 -43.18 -42.72 -20.38
N PRO A 230 -42.00 -43.35 -20.46
CA PRO A 230 -41.41 -44.13 -19.38
C PRO A 230 -40.87 -43.27 -18.24
N THR A 231 -40.87 -43.87 -17.05
CA THR A 231 -40.46 -43.36 -15.75
C THR A 231 -39.23 -42.44 -15.82
N ALA A 232 -39.42 -41.17 -15.44
CA ALA A 232 -38.35 -40.20 -15.28
C ALA A 232 -37.35 -40.64 -14.18
N PRO A 233 -36.03 -40.46 -14.36
CA PRO A 233 -35.07 -40.67 -13.27
C PRO A 233 -35.32 -39.68 -12.15
N ALA A 234 -35.10 -40.14 -10.91
CA ALA A 234 -35.28 -39.34 -9.70
C ALA A 234 -34.59 -37.97 -9.81
N ALA A 235 -35.35 -36.91 -9.51
CA ALA A 235 -34.85 -35.54 -9.48
C ALA A 235 -33.72 -35.41 -8.46
N THR A 236 -32.50 -35.19 -8.94
CA THR A 236 -31.40 -34.69 -8.12
C THR A 236 -31.81 -33.32 -7.59
N THR A 237 -32.00 -33.20 -6.27
CA THR A 237 -32.21 -31.92 -5.60
C THR A 237 -31.03 -31.00 -5.91
N VAL A 238 -31.28 -29.92 -6.66
CA VAL A 238 -30.33 -28.85 -6.87
C VAL A 238 -30.04 -28.21 -5.50
N PRO A 239 -28.79 -28.10 -5.05
CA PRO A 239 -28.47 -27.39 -3.80
C PRO A 239 -29.02 -25.97 -3.87
N ALA A 240 -29.79 -25.56 -2.85
CA ALA A 240 -30.29 -24.20 -2.74
C ALA A 240 -29.11 -23.21 -2.84
N THR A 241 -29.18 -22.28 -3.80
CA THR A 241 -28.17 -21.23 -3.95
C THR A 241 -28.07 -20.47 -2.63
N PRO A 242 -26.87 -20.34 -2.02
CA PRO A 242 -26.73 -19.64 -0.76
C PRO A 242 -27.24 -18.21 -0.91
N GLU A 243 -28.09 -17.79 0.02
CA GLU A 243 -28.69 -16.46 0.04
C GLU A 243 -27.59 -15.39 0.01
N ALA A 244 -27.71 -14.44 -0.91
CA ALA A 244 -26.75 -13.37 -1.09
C ALA A 244 -27.18 -12.15 -0.28
N LYS A 245 -26.21 -11.53 0.42
CA LYS A 245 -26.44 -10.34 1.24
C LYS A 245 -25.65 -9.16 0.70
N ASP A 246 -26.29 -8.00 0.64
CA ASP A 246 -25.61 -6.76 0.28
C ASP A 246 -24.73 -6.25 1.42
N MET A 247 -23.48 -5.92 1.09
CA MET A 247 -22.47 -5.42 2.02
C MET A 247 -21.69 -4.28 1.40
N VAL A 248 -21.42 -3.24 2.18
CA VAL A 248 -20.51 -2.16 1.78
C VAL A 248 -19.08 -2.61 2.02
N VAL A 249 -18.24 -2.56 0.98
CA VAL A 249 -16.81 -2.88 1.05
C VAL A 249 -15.98 -1.75 0.46
N ARG A 250 -14.74 -1.61 0.94
CA ARG A 250 -13.74 -0.77 0.30
C ARG A 250 -13.11 -1.51 -0.88
N LEU A 251 -13.08 -0.86 -2.04
CA LEU A 251 -12.34 -1.26 -3.23
C LEU A 251 -11.31 -0.17 -3.55
N VAL A 252 -10.21 -0.51 -4.21
CA VAL A 252 -9.14 0.46 -4.52
C VAL A 252 -8.86 0.49 -6.01
N TYR A 253 -9.20 1.59 -6.67
CA TYR A 253 -8.99 1.79 -8.12
C TYR A 253 -7.89 2.80 -8.39
N GLY A 254 -7.60 3.08 -9.67
CA GLY A 254 -6.75 4.19 -10.06
C GLY A 254 -7.56 5.47 -10.24
N ASP A 255 -6.93 6.62 -10.08
CA ASP A 255 -7.46 7.89 -10.58
C ASP A 255 -7.56 7.86 -12.12
N ALA A 256 -8.07 8.92 -12.75
CA ALA A 256 -8.22 8.96 -14.21
C ALA A 256 -6.92 8.68 -14.98
N SER A 257 -5.75 9.00 -14.40
CA SER A 257 -4.43 8.73 -14.99
C SER A 257 -3.87 7.34 -14.66
N GLY A 258 -4.47 6.63 -13.71
CA GLY A 258 -3.99 5.35 -13.17
C GLY A 258 -2.75 5.48 -12.29
N GLN A 259 -2.35 6.71 -11.92
CA GLN A 259 -1.13 6.98 -11.15
C GLN A 259 -1.36 6.94 -9.65
N LEU A 260 -2.52 7.38 -9.18
CA LEU A 260 -2.88 7.41 -7.77
C LEU A 260 -3.95 6.38 -7.46
N LEU A 261 -3.76 5.64 -6.37
CA LEU A 261 -4.75 4.74 -5.81
C LEU A 261 -5.86 5.55 -5.12
N VAL A 262 -7.11 5.22 -5.46
CA VAL A 262 -8.32 5.87 -4.95
C VAL A 262 -9.21 4.80 -4.32
N PRO A 263 -9.28 4.73 -2.99
CA PRO A 263 -10.23 3.87 -2.30
C PRO A 263 -11.66 4.38 -2.50
N VAL A 264 -12.61 3.48 -2.71
CA VAL A 264 -14.06 3.75 -2.80
C VAL A 264 -14.84 2.80 -1.92
N LEU A 265 -15.99 3.24 -1.41
CA LEU A 265 -16.93 2.36 -0.73
C LEU A 265 -18.02 1.95 -1.71
N ARG A 266 -18.16 0.64 -1.94
CA ARG A 266 -19.12 0.09 -2.90
C ARG A 266 -19.98 -0.97 -2.22
N THR A 267 -21.27 -0.94 -2.49
CA THR A 267 -22.19 -2.02 -2.11
C THR A 267 -22.03 -3.18 -3.09
N ILE A 268 -21.77 -4.39 -2.56
CA ILE A 268 -21.62 -5.62 -3.33
C ILE A 268 -22.56 -6.69 -2.78
N SER A 269 -22.99 -7.61 -3.64
CA SER A 269 -23.76 -8.77 -3.23
C SER A 269 -22.82 -9.92 -2.84
N VAL A 270 -22.93 -10.41 -1.62
CA VAL A 270 -22.04 -11.45 -1.06
C VAL A 270 -22.83 -12.76 -0.90
N PRO A 271 -22.51 -13.81 -1.67
CA PRO A 271 -23.10 -15.13 -1.47
C PRO A 271 -22.51 -15.81 -0.22
N GLY A 272 -23.36 -16.12 0.76
CA GLY A 272 -22.94 -16.78 1.99
C GLY A 272 -21.90 -15.96 2.79
N LYS A 273 -20.80 -16.61 3.22
CA LYS A 273 -19.76 -15.99 4.08
C LYS A 273 -18.49 -15.55 3.34
N LYS A 274 -18.54 -15.39 2.01
CA LYS A 274 -17.35 -15.16 1.16
C LYS A 274 -17.01 -13.69 0.93
N VAL A 275 -17.13 -12.83 1.95
CA VAL A 275 -16.99 -11.36 1.81
C VAL A 275 -15.67 -10.95 1.15
N ALA A 276 -14.54 -11.51 1.59
CA ALA A 276 -13.22 -11.16 1.07
C ALA A 276 -13.05 -11.56 -0.41
N THR A 277 -13.48 -12.76 -0.78
CA THR A 277 -13.48 -13.23 -2.17
C THR A 277 -14.41 -12.37 -3.03
N SER A 278 -15.59 -12.00 -2.53
CA SER A 278 -16.53 -11.13 -3.24
C SER A 278 -15.99 -9.71 -3.43
N ALA A 279 -15.30 -9.14 -2.43
CA ALA A 279 -14.64 -7.83 -2.54
C ALA A 279 -13.51 -7.87 -3.58
N LEU A 280 -12.68 -8.91 -3.56
CA LEU A 280 -11.63 -9.09 -4.57
C LEU A 280 -12.23 -9.24 -5.97
N ALA A 281 -13.28 -10.06 -6.14
CA ALA A 281 -13.96 -10.19 -7.43
C ALA A 281 -14.57 -8.87 -7.90
N ALA A 282 -15.16 -8.10 -6.98
CA ALA A 282 -15.70 -6.77 -7.28
C ALA A 282 -14.62 -5.78 -7.74
N LEU A 283 -13.40 -5.85 -7.21
CA LEU A 283 -12.28 -5.04 -7.68
C LEU A 283 -11.95 -5.28 -9.16
N PHE A 284 -12.23 -6.47 -9.70
CA PHE A 284 -12.04 -6.81 -11.11
C PHE A 284 -13.24 -6.38 -12.00
N THR A 285 -14.33 -5.87 -11.42
CA THR A 285 -15.40 -5.23 -12.20
C THR A 285 -15.00 -3.83 -12.65
N ASP A 286 -15.75 -3.25 -13.59
CA ASP A 286 -15.38 -1.94 -14.12
C ASP A 286 -15.41 -0.84 -13.05
N PRO A 287 -14.39 0.04 -13.04
CA PRO A 287 -14.40 1.24 -12.22
C PRO A 287 -15.54 2.16 -12.65
N ARG A 288 -16.04 2.97 -11.71
CA ARG A 288 -17.13 3.94 -11.94
C ARG A 288 -16.58 5.36 -11.81
N ASN A 289 -17.41 6.34 -12.16
CA ASN A 289 -17.18 7.75 -11.83
C ASN A 289 -15.84 8.34 -12.35
N GLY A 290 -15.30 7.80 -13.44
CA GLY A 290 -14.04 8.27 -14.05
C GLY A 290 -12.77 7.74 -13.36
N LEU A 291 -12.90 6.75 -12.48
CA LEU A 291 -11.76 5.98 -11.99
C LEU A 291 -11.25 5.02 -13.08
N SER A 292 -9.97 4.66 -13.00
CA SER A 292 -9.32 3.76 -13.95
C SER A 292 -9.09 2.38 -13.35
N ARG A 293 -9.02 1.40 -14.26
CA ARG A 293 -8.68 0.03 -13.94
C ARG A 293 -7.16 -0.10 -13.94
N ILE A 294 -6.58 -0.47 -12.80
CA ILE A 294 -5.14 -0.73 -12.66
C ILE A 294 -4.79 -2.17 -13.07
N LEU A 295 -5.74 -3.09 -12.91
CA LEU A 295 -5.56 -4.51 -13.15
C LEU A 295 -5.75 -4.85 -14.64
N LEU A 296 -4.90 -5.73 -15.19
CA LEU A 296 -5.02 -6.18 -16.57
C LEU A 296 -6.34 -6.95 -16.77
N PRO A 297 -7.10 -6.65 -17.84
CA PRO A 297 -8.49 -7.12 -18.02
C PRO A 297 -8.63 -8.64 -18.18
N ASP A 298 -7.59 -9.30 -18.69
CA ASP A 298 -7.51 -10.75 -18.90
C ASP A 298 -6.85 -11.51 -17.73
N THR A 299 -6.61 -10.81 -16.62
CA THR A 299 -6.22 -11.46 -15.35
C THR A 299 -7.44 -12.06 -14.68
N GLN A 300 -7.33 -13.33 -14.29
CA GLN A 300 -8.36 -14.10 -13.63
C GLN A 300 -7.87 -14.57 -12.27
N ILE A 301 -8.73 -14.48 -11.26
CA ILE A 301 -8.52 -15.08 -9.96
C ILE A 301 -8.80 -16.59 -10.10
N LEU A 302 -7.78 -17.42 -9.94
CA LEU A 302 -7.92 -18.88 -9.96
C LEU A 302 -8.38 -19.40 -8.60
N SER A 303 -7.81 -18.87 -7.51
CA SER A 303 -8.21 -19.24 -6.15
C SER A 303 -7.93 -18.13 -5.14
N VAL A 304 -8.69 -18.18 -4.04
CA VAL A 304 -8.47 -17.37 -2.83
C VAL A 304 -8.61 -18.29 -1.62
N ALA A 305 -7.52 -18.49 -0.89
CA ALA A 305 -7.51 -19.21 0.38
C ALA A 305 -7.08 -18.27 1.50
N ILE A 306 -7.69 -18.40 2.69
CA ILE A 306 -7.29 -17.64 3.88
C ILE A 306 -6.89 -18.67 4.92
N VAL A 307 -5.60 -18.71 5.24
CA VAL A 307 -5.01 -19.66 6.20
C VAL A 307 -4.16 -18.87 7.18
N ASP A 308 -4.45 -18.99 8.48
CA ASP A 308 -3.71 -18.32 9.57
C ASP A 308 -3.50 -16.82 9.35
N GLY A 309 -4.55 -16.15 8.88
CA GLY A 309 -4.54 -14.73 8.57
C GLY A 309 -3.74 -14.32 7.34
N THR A 310 -3.29 -15.27 6.53
CA THR A 310 -2.65 -15.04 5.24
C THR A 310 -3.64 -15.29 4.11
N ALA A 311 -3.92 -14.28 3.30
CA ALA A 311 -4.67 -14.44 2.06
C ALA A 311 -3.73 -14.91 0.94
N VAL A 312 -3.91 -16.13 0.50
CA VAL A 312 -3.19 -16.77 -0.61
C VAL A 312 -4.04 -16.64 -1.86
N ILE A 313 -3.59 -15.85 -2.83
CA ILE A 313 -4.36 -15.50 -4.03
C ILE A 313 -3.60 -15.96 -5.26
N ASP A 314 -4.19 -16.86 -6.02
CA ASP A 314 -3.62 -17.39 -7.26
C ASP A 314 -4.29 -16.75 -8.48
N PHE A 315 -3.48 -16.33 -9.45
CA PHE A 315 -3.94 -15.76 -10.71
C PHE A 315 -3.45 -16.57 -11.90
N ASN A 316 -4.17 -16.51 -13.02
CA ASN A 316 -3.73 -17.11 -14.28
C ASN A 316 -2.46 -16.45 -14.86
N LYS A 317 -2.26 -15.17 -14.55
CA LYS A 317 -1.13 -14.36 -14.96
C LYS A 317 -0.96 -13.16 -14.04
N ARG A 318 0.13 -12.43 -14.22
CA ARG A 318 0.41 -11.23 -13.42
C ARG A 318 -0.72 -10.19 -13.57
N PRO A 319 -1.30 -9.68 -12.47
CA PRO A 319 -2.37 -8.67 -12.52
C PRO A 319 -1.97 -7.32 -13.10
N THR A 320 -0.68 -7.03 -13.20
CA THR A 320 -0.11 -5.78 -13.72
C THR A 320 1.09 -6.08 -14.61
N GLY A 321 1.56 -5.06 -15.34
CA GLY A 321 2.82 -5.17 -16.08
C GLY A 321 4.02 -5.46 -15.15
N PRO A 322 5.11 -6.04 -15.67
CA PRO A 322 6.37 -6.16 -14.92
C PRO A 322 6.82 -4.80 -14.37
N GLY A 323 7.26 -4.76 -13.10
CA GLY A 323 7.71 -3.54 -12.42
C GLY A 323 6.59 -2.59 -11.94
N ASP A 324 5.34 -2.79 -12.36
CA ASP A 324 4.20 -2.03 -11.82
C ASP A 324 3.58 -2.78 -10.64
N VAL A 325 3.80 -2.29 -9.43
CA VAL A 325 3.27 -2.90 -8.20
C VAL A 325 1.92 -2.34 -7.76
N ARG A 326 1.36 -1.34 -8.45
CA ARG A 326 0.15 -0.62 -8.00
C ARG A 326 -1.08 -1.52 -7.94
N GLY A 327 -1.21 -2.47 -8.86
CA GLY A 327 -2.32 -3.42 -8.83
C GLY A 327 -2.22 -4.40 -7.66
N PHE A 328 -1.01 -4.83 -7.30
CA PHE A 328 -0.80 -5.60 -6.07
C PHE A 328 -1.13 -4.78 -4.83
N ALA A 329 -0.76 -3.50 -4.81
CA ALA A 329 -1.14 -2.60 -3.72
C ALA A 329 -2.66 -2.38 -3.65
N ALA A 330 -3.35 -2.24 -4.78
CA ALA A 330 -4.81 -2.14 -4.85
C ALA A 330 -5.50 -3.41 -4.30
N ILE A 331 -5.02 -4.59 -4.71
CA ILE A 331 -5.50 -5.87 -4.20
C ILE A 331 -5.23 -5.98 -2.69
N ALA A 332 -4.01 -5.69 -2.25
CA ALA A 332 -3.61 -5.78 -0.85
C ALA A 332 -4.44 -4.82 0.04
N LEU A 333 -4.60 -3.55 -0.34
CA LEU A 333 -5.42 -2.59 0.40
C LEU A 333 -6.91 -2.97 0.42
N THR A 334 -7.42 -3.59 -0.66
CA THR A 334 -8.78 -4.14 -0.70
C THR A 334 -8.94 -5.33 0.24
N MET A 335 -7.92 -6.19 0.37
CA MET A 335 -7.95 -7.37 1.23
C MET A 335 -7.67 -7.04 2.70
N TYR A 336 -6.79 -6.08 2.99
CA TYR A 336 -6.43 -5.67 4.35
C TYR A 336 -7.51 -4.92 5.10
N GLN A 337 -8.62 -4.57 4.43
CA GLN A 337 -9.81 -4.07 5.12
C GLN A 337 -10.42 -5.09 6.09
N PHE A 338 -10.14 -6.38 5.90
CA PHE A 338 -10.65 -7.45 6.75
C PHE A 338 -9.66 -7.73 7.88
N ASP A 339 -10.13 -7.69 9.13
CA ASP A 339 -9.28 -7.89 10.32
C ASP A 339 -8.68 -9.29 10.41
N SER A 340 -9.34 -10.27 9.79
CA SER A 340 -8.83 -11.63 9.68
C SER A 340 -7.67 -11.78 8.69
N ILE A 341 -7.28 -10.74 7.95
CA ILE A 341 -6.22 -10.80 6.93
C ILE A 341 -5.09 -9.85 7.34
N ASN A 342 -3.94 -10.43 7.70
CA ASN A 342 -2.75 -9.73 8.15
C ASN A 342 -1.56 -9.86 7.19
N LYS A 343 -1.61 -10.84 6.28
CA LYS A 343 -0.61 -11.07 5.23
C LYS A 343 -1.29 -11.41 3.92
N ILE A 344 -0.59 -11.16 2.82
CA ILE A 344 -1.02 -11.56 1.48
C ILE A 344 0.11 -12.25 0.75
N LYS A 345 -0.21 -13.33 0.04
CA LYS A 345 0.72 -14.09 -0.79
C LYS A 345 0.09 -14.22 -2.18
N PHE A 346 0.89 -13.96 -3.21
CA PHE A 346 0.45 -14.03 -4.60
C PHE A 346 1.09 -15.20 -5.32
N LEU A 347 0.27 -15.93 -6.09
CA LEU A 347 0.69 -17.04 -6.94
C LEU A 347 0.26 -16.77 -8.38
N ILE A 348 1.00 -17.36 -9.32
CA ILE A 348 0.70 -17.37 -10.75
C ILE A 348 0.68 -18.81 -11.22
N ASN A 349 -0.49 -19.32 -11.60
CA ASN A 349 -0.72 -20.71 -11.96
C ASN A 349 -0.19 -21.68 -10.89
N GLY A 350 -0.47 -21.39 -9.62
CA GLY A 350 -0.04 -22.20 -8.47
C GLY A 350 1.44 -22.08 -8.10
N VAL A 351 2.21 -21.23 -8.79
CA VAL A 351 3.63 -20.97 -8.47
C VAL A 351 3.77 -19.64 -7.73
N ASP A 352 4.55 -19.64 -6.66
CA ASP A 352 4.83 -18.43 -5.89
C ASP A 352 5.45 -17.33 -6.77
N MET A 353 4.94 -16.11 -6.64
CA MET A 353 5.64 -14.98 -7.24
C MET A 353 6.95 -14.71 -6.51
N PRO A 354 8.04 -14.41 -7.25
CA PRO A 354 9.27 -13.96 -6.64
C PRO A 354 9.04 -12.66 -5.86
N ALA A 355 9.80 -12.47 -4.79
CA ALA A 355 9.78 -11.23 -4.04
C ALA A 355 10.23 -10.07 -4.94
N GLU A 356 9.35 -9.10 -5.11
CA GLU A 356 9.61 -7.87 -5.86
C GLU A 356 9.39 -6.68 -4.93
N ASN A 357 10.34 -5.74 -4.96
CA ASN A 357 10.30 -4.57 -4.10
C ASN A 357 9.01 -3.76 -4.34
N GLY A 358 8.30 -3.44 -3.26
CA GLY A 358 7.08 -2.64 -3.31
C GLY A 358 5.77 -3.43 -3.41
N ILE A 359 5.81 -4.76 -3.62
CA ILE A 359 4.63 -5.61 -3.45
C ILE A 359 4.34 -5.76 -1.94
N PRO A 360 3.14 -5.37 -1.46
CA PRO A 360 2.83 -5.53 -0.04
C PRO A 360 2.70 -7.01 0.33
N TYR A 361 3.39 -7.44 1.39
CA TYR A 361 3.29 -8.79 1.96
C TYR A 361 2.59 -8.81 3.32
N VAL A 362 2.81 -7.76 4.13
CA VAL A 362 2.19 -7.57 5.44
C VAL A 362 1.15 -6.47 5.41
N LYS A 363 0.18 -6.54 6.31
CA LYS A 363 -0.90 -5.56 6.46
C LYS A 363 -0.34 -4.16 6.55
N THR A 364 -0.88 -3.29 5.70
CA THR A 364 -0.47 -1.90 5.59
C THR A 364 -1.68 -1.05 5.22
N ASN A 365 -1.70 0.17 5.74
CA ASN A 365 -2.66 1.20 5.34
C ASN A 365 -1.98 2.29 4.50
N LEU A 366 -0.71 2.09 4.11
CA LEU A 366 0.03 3.04 3.30
C LEU A 366 -0.59 3.07 1.90
N VAL A 367 -1.10 4.23 1.51
CA VAL A 367 -1.69 4.50 0.20
C VAL A 367 -0.97 5.69 -0.43
N ASN A 368 -0.66 5.59 -1.72
CA ASN A 368 0.09 6.61 -2.48
C ASN A 368 1.31 7.11 -1.70
N LEU A 369 2.24 6.20 -1.42
CA LEU A 369 3.42 6.49 -0.60
C LEU A 369 4.24 7.63 -1.21
N TRP A 370 4.42 8.68 -0.42
CA TRP A 370 5.20 9.86 -0.76
C TRP A 370 6.44 9.91 0.14
N ASN A 371 7.61 9.59 -0.41
CA ASN A 371 8.86 9.51 0.36
C ASN A 371 9.99 10.30 -0.32
N PRO A 372 9.89 11.64 -0.37
CA PRO A 372 10.86 12.47 -1.09
C PRO A 372 12.24 12.46 -0.42
N SER A 373 12.28 12.20 0.89
CA SER A 373 13.50 12.14 1.69
C SER A 373 14.12 10.73 1.75
N ASN A 374 13.58 9.77 0.99
CA ASN A 374 14.05 8.38 0.93
C ASN A 374 14.23 7.72 2.32
N LEU A 375 13.30 8.00 3.25
CA LEU A 375 13.32 7.46 4.60
C LEU A 375 12.95 5.98 4.61
N SER A 376 13.55 5.21 5.53
CA SER A 376 13.11 3.83 5.78
C SER A 376 11.80 3.82 6.55
N LEU A 377 10.95 2.81 6.31
CA LEU A 377 9.69 2.65 7.04
C LEU A 377 9.89 2.46 8.56
N ALA A 378 10.97 1.79 8.97
CA ALA A 378 11.26 1.55 10.39
C ALA A 378 11.76 2.81 11.13
N GLY A 379 12.43 3.71 10.42
CA GLY A 379 13.04 4.93 10.95
C GLY A 379 12.20 6.19 10.78
N SER A 380 10.96 6.09 10.28
CA SER A 380 10.09 7.23 9.98
C SER A 380 8.75 7.15 10.68
N THR A 381 8.03 8.27 10.68
CA THR A 381 6.59 8.31 10.97
C THR A 381 5.84 8.41 9.64
N ALA A 382 4.85 7.55 9.43
CA ALA A 382 3.95 7.64 8.28
C ALA A 382 2.72 8.48 8.63
N VAL A 383 2.49 9.58 7.91
CA VAL A 383 1.31 10.44 8.07
C VAL A 383 0.45 10.38 6.81
N THR A 384 -0.85 10.12 6.97
CA THR A 384 -1.78 10.03 5.84
C THR A 384 -2.62 11.30 5.78
N VAL A 385 -2.57 12.00 4.65
CA VAL A 385 -3.29 13.26 4.40
C VAL A 385 -4.18 13.11 3.18
N SER A 386 -5.38 13.69 3.20
CA SER A 386 -6.35 13.57 2.10
C SER A 386 -6.52 14.87 1.34
N PHE A 387 -6.58 14.80 0.02
CA PHE A 387 -6.81 15.93 -0.88
C PHE A 387 -7.95 15.64 -1.85
N VAL A 388 -8.55 16.68 -2.42
CA VAL A 388 -9.58 16.51 -3.45
C VAL A 388 -8.89 16.32 -4.80
N ALA A 389 -9.33 15.34 -5.60
CA ALA A 389 -8.83 15.16 -6.96
C ALA A 389 -9.10 16.41 -7.83
N ALA A 390 -8.17 16.74 -8.72
CA ALA A 390 -8.30 17.91 -9.59
C ALA A 390 -9.45 17.73 -10.60
N ASN A 391 -9.56 16.53 -11.17
CA ASN A 391 -10.44 16.25 -12.32
C ASN A 391 -11.67 15.41 -11.96
N SER A 392 -11.91 15.15 -10.67
CA SER A 392 -13.09 14.43 -10.19
C SER A 392 -13.51 14.92 -8.81
N LYS A 393 -14.58 14.35 -8.24
CA LYS A 393 -15.03 14.66 -6.87
C LYS A 393 -14.44 13.72 -5.81
N HIS A 394 -13.56 12.81 -6.20
CA HIS A 394 -12.97 11.85 -5.27
C HIS A 394 -11.96 12.53 -4.34
N ASP A 395 -11.94 12.10 -3.09
CA ASP A 395 -10.85 12.38 -2.17
C ASP A 395 -9.76 11.32 -2.34
N VAL A 396 -8.50 11.75 -2.41
CA VAL A 396 -7.33 10.89 -2.59
C VAL A 396 -6.41 11.10 -1.41
N SER A 397 -6.05 10.02 -0.73
CA SER A 397 -5.11 10.05 0.38
C SER A 397 -3.68 9.82 -0.09
N LEU A 398 -2.74 10.57 0.46
CA LEU A 398 -1.29 10.39 0.31
C LEU A 398 -0.71 10.00 1.66
N THR A 399 0.23 9.06 1.68
CA THR A 399 0.95 8.71 2.89
C THR A 399 2.37 9.19 2.81
N LYS A 400 2.69 10.28 3.51
CA LYS A 400 4.03 10.86 3.55
C LYS A 400 4.86 10.17 4.62
N LEU A 401 6.10 9.80 4.30
CA LEU A 401 7.09 9.47 5.33
C LEU A 401 7.80 10.74 5.75
N ILE A 402 7.81 10.99 7.06
CA ILE A 402 8.50 12.10 7.70
C ILE A 402 9.46 11.57 8.77
N ASP A 403 10.35 12.43 9.24
CA ASP A 403 11.23 12.10 10.36
C ASP A 403 10.41 11.60 11.56
N LYS A 404 10.98 10.63 12.26
CA LYS A 404 10.31 9.96 13.38
C LYS A 404 9.91 10.99 14.44
N THR A 405 8.62 10.98 14.80
CA THR A 405 8.05 11.91 15.76
C THR A 405 6.96 11.25 16.61
N VAL A 406 6.86 11.70 17.86
CA VAL A 406 5.77 11.34 18.78
C VAL A 406 4.56 12.26 18.61
N ASN A 407 4.73 13.45 18.03
CA ASN A 407 3.67 14.44 17.81
C ASN A 407 2.94 14.18 16.48
N VAL A 408 2.44 12.95 16.30
CA VAL A 408 1.87 12.47 15.03
C VAL A 408 0.70 13.33 14.55
N ALA A 409 -0.19 13.76 15.44
CA ALA A 409 -1.34 14.58 15.07
C ALA A 409 -0.93 15.97 14.57
N GLU A 410 0.00 16.63 15.26
CA GLU A 410 0.55 17.91 14.82
C GLU A 410 1.25 17.79 13.46
N ALA A 411 2.11 16.77 13.31
CA ALA A 411 2.84 16.52 12.07
C ALA A 411 1.89 16.21 10.88
N THR A 412 0.79 15.48 11.14
CA THR A 412 -0.25 15.19 10.14
C THR A 412 -0.96 16.47 9.70
N ALA A 413 -1.37 17.33 10.64
CA ALA A 413 -2.01 18.61 10.31
C ALA A 413 -1.06 19.55 9.55
N ARG A 414 0.22 19.62 9.95
CA ARG A 414 1.23 20.40 9.22
C ARG A 414 1.45 19.87 7.81
N THR A 415 1.54 18.55 7.64
CA THR A 415 1.67 17.92 6.31
C THR A 415 0.45 18.20 5.43
N LEU A 416 -0.75 18.28 6.01
CA LEU A 416 -1.95 18.67 5.27
C LEU A 416 -1.87 20.13 4.80
N LEU A 417 -1.40 21.03 5.66
CA LEU A 417 -1.18 22.45 5.35
C LEU A 417 -0.05 22.67 4.34
N GLU A 418 0.94 21.79 4.25
CA GLU A 418 1.95 21.82 3.18
C GLU A 418 1.31 21.61 1.79
N GLY A 419 0.15 20.95 1.71
CA GLY A 419 -0.55 20.67 0.47
C GLY A 419 -0.03 19.45 -0.30
N PRO A 420 -0.49 19.23 -1.53
CA PRO A 420 -0.24 18.00 -2.29
C PRO A 420 1.19 17.88 -2.86
N GLY A 421 2.03 18.91 -2.71
CA GLY A 421 3.42 18.90 -3.18
C GLY A 421 3.55 18.56 -4.66
N GLN A 422 4.36 17.54 -4.98
CA GLN A 422 4.57 17.05 -6.35
C GLN A 422 3.30 16.53 -7.06
N TYR A 423 2.21 16.30 -6.31
CA TYR A 423 0.93 15.83 -6.84
C TYR A 423 -0.04 16.98 -7.16
N SER A 424 0.41 18.24 -7.12
CA SER A 424 -0.43 19.43 -7.38
C SER A 424 -1.09 19.46 -8.77
N ALA A 425 -0.54 18.73 -9.74
CA ALA A 425 -1.18 18.54 -11.05
C ALA A 425 -2.45 17.65 -11.00
N ALA A 426 -2.50 16.71 -10.04
CA ALA A 426 -3.59 15.75 -9.90
C ALA A 426 -4.51 16.05 -8.72
N LEU A 427 -4.06 16.82 -7.73
CA LEU A 427 -4.74 17.06 -6.45
C LEU A 427 -4.84 18.55 -6.14
N LYS A 428 -5.98 18.96 -5.58
CA LYS A 428 -6.28 20.34 -5.22
C LYS A 428 -6.01 20.60 -3.74
N ARG A 429 -5.41 21.77 -3.48
CA ARG A 429 -5.41 22.38 -2.15
C ARG A 429 -6.76 23.10 -1.95
N VAL A 430 -7.52 22.68 -0.94
CA VAL A 430 -8.79 23.33 -0.56
C VAL A 430 -8.63 24.30 0.61
N ILE A 431 -7.62 24.09 1.46
CA ILE A 431 -7.30 24.98 2.59
C ILE A 431 -6.51 26.19 2.05
N PRO A 432 -6.89 27.44 2.37
CA PRO A 432 -6.14 28.62 1.96
C PRO A 432 -4.66 28.55 2.33
N GLU A 433 -3.78 28.90 1.40
CA GLU A 433 -2.32 28.65 1.50
C GLU A 433 -1.64 29.35 2.69
N SER A 434 -2.14 30.53 3.09
CA SER A 434 -1.63 31.27 4.26
C SER A 434 -2.14 30.75 5.61
N THR A 435 -2.94 29.68 5.62
CA THR A 435 -3.42 29.05 6.86
C THR A 435 -2.26 28.39 7.60
N GLN A 436 -2.15 28.67 8.89
CA GLN A 436 -1.17 28.09 9.78
C GLN A 436 -1.86 27.32 10.91
N LEU A 437 -1.16 26.34 11.47
CA LEU A 437 -1.58 25.63 12.66
C LEU A 437 -1.18 26.41 13.91
N ARG A 438 -2.15 26.77 14.74
CA ARG A 438 -1.92 27.41 16.05
C ARG A 438 -1.74 26.40 17.17
N GLY A 439 -2.48 25.29 17.13
CA GLY A 439 -2.37 24.26 18.16
C GLY A 439 -3.21 23.02 17.86
N ILE A 440 -2.87 21.92 18.54
CA ILE A 440 -3.60 20.66 18.53
C ILE A 440 -3.77 20.15 19.96
N ARG A 441 -4.94 19.59 20.26
CA ARG A 441 -5.25 18.94 21.54
C ARG A 441 -6.11 17.71 21.30
N ILE A 442 -5.86 16.61 22.01
CA ILE A 442 -6.63 15.37 21.86
C ILE A 442 -7.25 15.02 23.21
N GLU A 443 -8.57 14.86 23.24
CA GLU A 443 -9.32 14.44 24.43
C GLU A 443 -10.43 13.48 24.03
N ASN A 444 -10.54 12.34 24.72
CA ASN A 444 -11.64 11.37 24.55
C ASN A 444 -11.88 10.93 23.09
N GLY A 445 -10.81 10.82 22.30
CA GLY A 445 -10.88 10.46 20.87
C GLY A 445 -11.35 11.60 19.95
N VAL A 446 -11.45 12.83 20.44
CA VAL A 446 -11.70 14.03 19.63
C VAL A 446 -10.41 14.85 19.56
N VAL A 447 -9.97 15.17 18.35
CA VAL A 447 -8.86 16.11 18.15
C VAL A 447 -9.38 17.50 17.86
N THR A 448 -8.98 18.46 18.68
CA THR A 448 -9.18 19.88 18.42
C THR A 448 -8.00 20.40 17.61
N VAL A 449 -8.26 21.02 16.47
CA VAL A 449 -7.26 21.63 15.59
C VAL A 449 -7.58 23.11 15.47
N ASP A 450 -6.69 23.96 15.97
CA ASP A 450 -6.83 25.42 15.89
C ASP A 450 -5.99 25.98 14.75
N PHE A 451 -6.65 26.64 13.80
CA PHE A 451 -6.02 27.27 12.64
C PHE A 451 -6.02 28.80 12.76
N THR A 452 -5.15 29.46 12.00
CA THR A 452 -5.18 30.91 11.85
C THR A 452 -6.35 31.40 10.99
N GLN A 453 -6.64 32.70 11.08
CA GLN A 453 -7.74 33.38 10.38
C GLN A 453 -7.91 33.03 8.90
N PRO A 454 -6.86 32.87 8.07
CA PRO A 454 -7.02 32.55 6.64
C PRO A 454 -7.87 31.32 6.36
N PHE A 455 -7.93 30.34 7.26
CA PHE A 455 -8.81 29.16 7.13
C PHE A 455 -10.28 29.57 6.90
N ALA A 456 -10.74 30.64 7.54
CA ALA A 456 -12.10 31.18 7.44
C ALA A 456 -12.49 31.56 6.00
N SER A 457 -11.51 31.89 5.16
CA SER A 457 -11.69 32.33 3.77
C SER A 457 -11.80 31.18 2.76
N ALA A 458 -11.82 29.93 3.23
CA ALA A 458 -12.03 28.77 2.38
C ALA A 458 -13.30 28.91 1.53
N THR A 459 -13.14 28.77 0.22
CA THR A 459 -14.23 28.90 -0.76
C THR A 459 -15.18 27.70 -0.73
N ASP A 460 -14.64 26.49 -0.57
CA ASP A 460 -15.41 25.25 -0.41
C ASP A 460 -15.32 24.75 1.04
N LYS A 461 -16.21 25.28 1.88
CA LYS A 461 -16.30 24.96 3.32
C LYS A 461 -16.49 23.47 3.56
N ALA A 462 -17.34 22.81 2.76
CA ALA A 462 -17.63 21.39 2.91
C ALA A 462 -16.41 20.52 2.57
N ALA A 463 -15.68 20.85 1.49
CA ALA A 463 -14.47 20.14 1.12
C ALA A 463 -13.35 20.35 2.15
N VAL A 464 -13.15 21.57 2.66
CA VAL A 464 -12.13 21.83 3.68
C VAL A 464 -12.38 21.03 4.96
N VAL A 465 -13.61 21.07 5.49
CA VAL A 465 -13.98 20.28 6.68
C VAL A 465 -13.79 18.79 6.43
N ARG A 466 -14.27 18.29 5.28
CA ARG A 466 -14.12 16.88 4.90
C ARG A 466 -12.64 16.47 4.80
N THR A 467 -11.80 17.29 4.19
CA THR A 467 -10.35 17.07 4.06
C THR A 467 -9.67 17.00 5.43
N VAL A 468 -9.97 17.93 6.34
CA VAL A 468 -9.42 17.91 7.70
C VAL A 468 -9.92 16.69 8.48
N ALA A 469 -11.23 16.40 8.45
CA ALA A 469 -11.82 15.26 9.12
C ALA A 469 -11.27 13.92 8.61
N SER A 470 -11.24 13.71 7.28
CA SER A 470 -10.67 12.53 6.63
C SER A 470 -9.21 12.31 7.02
N THR A 471 -8.42 13.38 7.10
CA THR A 471 -6.99 13.33 7.42
C THR A 471 -6.77 13.01 8.90
N MET A 472 -7.37 13.75 9.81
CA MET A 472 -7.08 13.56 11.23
C MET A 472 -7.64 12.24 11.78
N THR A 473 -8.74 11.73 11.20
CA THR A 473 -9.33 10.44 11.57
C THR A 473 -8.62 9.22 10.93
N THR A 474 -7.51 9.42 10.21
CA THR A 474 -6.61 8.30 9.88
C THR A 474 -5.73 7.91 11.06
N ILE A 475 -5.58 8.77 12.05
CA ILE A 475 -4.75 8.52 13.22
C ILE A 475 -5.51 7.60 14.18
N ASN A 476 -4.87 6.50 14.57
CA ASN A 476 -5.46 5.53 15.49
C ASN A 476 -5.91 6.20 16.80
N GLY A 477 -7.13 5.92 17.22
CA GLY A 477 -7.73 6.49 18.44
C GLY A 477 -8.51 7.80 18.23
N ILE A 478 -8.33 8.49 17.09
CA ILE A 478 -9.10 9.69 16.75
C ILE A 478 -10.39 9.29 16.02
N LYS A 479 -11.54 9.65 16.62
CA LYS A 479 -12.89 9.35 16.12
C LYS A 479 -13.53 10.56 15.43
N ALA A 480 -13.23 11.76 15.90
CA ALA A 480 -13.79 13.00 15.36
C ALA A 480 -12.82 14.19 15.52
N VAL A 481 -13.12 15.27 14.82
CA VAL A 481 -12.35 16.51 14.80
C VAL A 481 -13.20 17.69 15.22
N GLN A 482 -12.69 18.52 16.13
CA GLN A 482 -13.19 19.87 16.37
C GLN A 482 -12.26 20.85 15.68
N ILE A 483 -12.82 21.75 14.87
CA ILE A 483 -12.04 22.76 14.14
C ILE A 483 -12.27 24.12 14.79
N LEU A 484 -11.18 24.81 15.12
CA LEU A 484 -11.19 26.18 15.62
C LEU A 484 -10.49 27.11 14.62
N VAL A 485 -10.90 28.37 14.61
CA VAL A 485 -10.22 29.45 13.90
C VAL A 485 -9.98 30.56 14.90
N GLU A 486 -8.72 30.91 15.10
CA GLU A 486 -8.30 31.86 16.11
C GLU A 486 -8.82 31.54 17.52
N GLY A 487 -8.82 30.25 17.89
CA GLY A 487 -9.33 29.77 19.18
C GLY A 487 -10.86 29.76 19.32
N ALA A 488 -11.59 30.33 18.35
CA ALA A 488 -13.04 30.33 18.33
C ALA A 488 -13.60 29.11 17.57
N PRO A 489 -14.76 28.56 17.96
CA PRO A 489 -15.44 27.51 17.21
C PRO A 489 -15.74 27.92 15.78
N LEU A 490 -15.62 26.99 14.83
CA LEU A 490 -15.88 27.24 13.42
C LEU A 490 -17.29 27.82 13.14
N SER A 491 -18.27 27.49 13.98
CA SER A 491 -19.63 28.03 13.89
C SER A 491 -19.71 29.55 14.08
N THR A 492 -18.77 30.16 14.80
CA THR A 492 -18.69 31.62 14.96
C THR A 492 -18.42 32.32 13.62
N VAL A 493 -17.72 31.63 12.71
CA VAL A 493 -17.32 32.17 11.41
C VAL A 493 -18.26 31.71 10.30
N TRP A 494 -18.70 30.45 10.32
CA TRP A 494 -19.46 29.84 9.23
C TRP A 494 -20.91 29.50 9.56
N GLY A 495 -21.40 29.80 10.76
CA GLY A 495 -22.77 29.59 11.21
C GLY A 495 -22.99 28.25 11.92
N ASN A 496 -24.21 28.09 12.48
CA ASN A 496 -24.54 26.99 13.39
C ASN A 496 -24.40 25.58 12.81
N ASP A 497 -24.44 25.41 11.48
CA ASP A 497 -24.24 24.11 10.82
C ASP A 497 -22.85 23.50 11.09
N TYR A 498 -21.89 24.33 11.50
CA TYR A 498 -20.53 23.94 11.85
C TYR A 498 -20.30 23.84 13.37
N ASN A 499 -21.37 23.90 14.18
CA ASN A 499 -21.29 23.73 15.64
C ASN A 499 -21.35 22.24 16.02
N LYS A 500 -20.36 21.47 15.58
CA LYS A 500 -20.28 20.02 15.86
C LYS A 500 -18.85 19.49 15.70
N ASN A 501 -18.61 18.31 16.24
CA ASN A 501 -17.45 17.52 15.88
C ASN A 501 -17.68 16.82 14.55
N PHE A 502 -16.65 16.78 13.71
CA PHE A 502 -16.68 16.16 12.39
C PHE A 502 -16.07 14.76 12.46
N GLU A 503 -16.91 13.76 12.27
CA GLU A 503 -16.49 12.36 12.21
C GLU A 503 -15.85 12.03 10.86
N ARG A 504 -15.29 10.83 10.76
CA ARG A 504 -14.72 10.31 9.52
C ARG A 504 -15.82 10.22 8.45
N PRO A 505 -15.70 10.96 7.32
CA PRO A 505 -16.68 10.85 6.25
C PRO A 505 -16.55 9.50 5.53
N PRO A 506 -17.64 9.01 4.89
CA PRO A 506 -17.54 7.85 4.01
C PRO A 506 -16.58 8.17 2.87
N VAL A 507 -15.58 7.30 2.67
CA VAL A 507 -14.56 7.50 1.64
C VAL A 507 -15.18 7.20 0.28
N ASN A 508 -15.35 8.21 -0.57
CA ASN A 508 -15.75 8.05 -1.98
C ASN A 508 -16.85 7.00 -2.17
N ALA A 509 -18.01 7.19 -1.53
CA ALA A 509 -19.12 6.26 -1.62
C ALA A 509 -19.73 6.25 -3.03
N GLU A 510 -19.99 5.05 -3.56
CA GLU A 510 -20.52 4.80 -4.91
C GLU A 510 -21.79 3.95 -4.94
#